data_AF-A0A9W7M9H6-F1
#
_entry.id   AF-A0A9W7M9H6-F1
#
_cell.length_a   1.000
_cell.length_b   1.000
_cell.length_c   1.000
_cell.angle_alpha   90.00
_cell.angle_beta   90.00
_cell.angle_gamma   90.00
#
_symmetry.space_group_name_H-M   'P 1'
#
loop_
_entity.id
_entity.type
_entity.pdbx_description
1 polymer ?
#
loop_
_entity_poly.entity_id
_entity_poly.type
_entity_poly.pdbx_seq_one_letter_code
_entity_poly.pdbx_strand_id
1 'polypeptide(L)'
;MLRLKPILSLPSSHFLHIRFPKPSFFSIASLPQALPTSSYSLPPKPLPSLNSAAIFNDVKLDPRFLSCSMPHKPLKVAVLLSGGVDSSVALRLLHAAGHSCTAFYLKIWFQEDFENYWAECPWEDDLKYARAVCDQVEVPLEVVHLTDEYWNNVVSYIIEEYRCGRTPNPDVLCNTRIKFGAFMDAINNLDYDYIASGHYANVVHPSADQRNKASILELSKDMVKDQTYFLSHLSQFQLKRLIFPLGCLSKDEVRQLAAKFDLPNKDRKDSQGICFLGKIRFSDFVARHIGEMEGIMLEAETGDFLGKHRGFWFYTIGQRQGLRLPGGPWYVVQKDVKNNVVFVSRNYFSLDKRRRVFRVGSLKWFGGSPPNHVGQLQCKVRHGPGFYNCSYEIVHGVDGNDDVAVVHLSEDDQGLAAGQFAAFYEGQTCIGSGVILESWDDQGFPVCAKALEIARMEDKSKLGKPVKIMTKPETLLEKSIHNDNTELTLSS
;
A
#
# COMPACT_ATOMS: atom_id res chain seq x y z
N MET A 1 -19.74 43.87 11.36
CA MET A 1 -19.49 43.73 12.82
C MET A 1 -20.14 42.45 13.30
N LEU A 2 -19.36 41.39 13.48
CA LEU A 2 -19.67 40.23 14.32
C LEU A 2 -18.33 39.53 14.53
N ARG A 3 -17.71 39.81 15.68
CA ARG A 3 -16.43 39.24 16.13
C ARG A 3 -16.68 37.84 16.66
N LEU A 4 -16.03 36.83 16.09
CA LEU A 4 -15.86 35.52 16.74
C LEU A 4 -14.42 35.44 17.27
N LYS A 5 -14.30 35.18 18.58
CA LYS A 5 -13.05 35.07 19.34
C LYS A 5 -12.33 33.76 19.01
N PRO A 6 -10.99 33.71 19.07
CA PRO A 6 -10.23 32.47 18.97
C PRO A 6 -10.25 31.73 20.32
N ILE A 7 -10.54 30.42 20.29
CA ILE A 7 -10.37 29.53 21.45
C ILE A 7 -9.10 28.72 21.23
N LEU A 8 -8.08 29.01 22.04
CA LEU A 8 -6.89 28.19 22.24
C LEU A 8 -7.11 27.37 23.52
N SER A 9 -7.10 26.05 23.41
CA SER A 9 -6.53 25.12 24.39
C SER A 9 -6.59 23.69 23.83
N LEU A 10 -5.42 23.15 23.47
CA LEU A 10 -5.24 21.72 23.18
C LEU A 10 -4.99 21.01 24.52
N PRO A 11 -5.81 20.02 24.93
CA PRO A 11 -5.45 19.15 26.02
C PRO A 11 -4.50 18.04 25.52
N SER A 12 -3.62 17.67 26.43
CA SER A 12 -2.61 16.61 26.39
C SER A 12 -3.18 15.21 26.11
N SER A 13 -2.47 14.49 25.22
CA SER A 13 -2.33 13.03 25.15
C SER A 13 -3.47 12.17 25.73
N HIS A 14 -4.47 11.88 24.91
CA HIS A 14 -5.32 10.70 25.06
C HIS A 14 -5.41 9.96 23.74
N PHE A 15 -4.95 8.70 23.74
CA PHE A 15 -5.21 7.73 22.68
C PHE A 15 -6.72 7.57 22.54
N LEU A 16 -7.31 8.12 21.49
CA LEU A 16 -8.68 7.79 21.10
C LEU A 16 -8.67 6.44 20.37
N HIS A 17 -8.85 5.37 21.14
CA HIS A 17 -9.25 4.07 20.60
C HIS A 17 -10.70 4.16 20.12
N ILE A 18 -10.90 4.14 18.81
CA ILE A 18 -12.21 3.87 18.21
C ILE A 18 -12.45 2.35 18.33
N ARG A 19 -13.22 1.94 19.36
CA ARG A 19 -13.78 0.59 19.44
C ARG A 19 -15.02 0.49 18.56
N PHE A 20 -15.02 -0.44 17.60
CA PHE A 20 -16.16 -0.73 16.75
C PHE A 20 -17.17 -1.67 17.47
N PRO A 21 -18.49 -1.41 17.38
CA PRO A 21 -19.50 -2.28 17.96
C PRO A 21 -19.67 -3.57 17.13
N LYS A 22 -19.88 -4.70 17.82
CA LYS A 22 -20.28 -5.99 17.23
C LYS A 22 -21.70 -5.89 16.66
N PRO A 23 -22.04 -6.60 15.56
CA PRO A 23 -23.37 -6.54 14.98
C PRO A 23 -24.40 -7.22 15.90
N SER A 24 -25.50 -6.51 16.16
CA SER A 24 -26.69 -7.00 16.86
C SER A 24 -27.57 -7.81 15.90
N PHE A 25 -27.90 -9.04 16.29
CA PHE A 25 -28.88 -9.89 15.61
C PHE A 25 -30.29 -9.27 15.70
N PHE A 26 -30.91 -8.98 14.55
CA PHE A 26 -32.34 -8.69 14.47
C PHE A 26 -33.13 -9.94 14.08
N SER A 27 -34.17 -10.20 14.84
CA SER A 27 -35.14 -11.29 14.68
C SER A 27 -35.98 -11.08 13.42
N ILE A 28 -36.05 -12.12 12.57
CA ILE A 28 -36.84 -12.12 11.33
C ILE A 28 -38.30 -12.46 11.64
N ALA A 29 -39.22 -11.61 11.19
CA ALA A 29 -40.65 -11.90 11.11
C ALA A 29 -40.96 -12.56 9.75
N SER A 30 -41.77 -13.60 9.82
CA SER A 30 -42.24 -14.51 8.75
C SER A 30 -43.29 -13.92 7.81
N LEU A 31 -43.30 -14.33 6.52
CA LEU A 31 -44.44 -14.62 5.59
C LEU A 31 -43.98 -14.58 4.10
N PRO A 32 -44.72 -15.11 3.10
CA PRO A 32 -45.16 -16.50 2.86
C PRO A 32 -44.69 -17.07 1.50
N GLN A 33 -45.14 -18.31 1.23
CA GLN A 33 -44.75 -19.32 0.24
C GLN A 33 -44.77 -18.96 -1.28
N ALA A 34 -43.72 -19.46 -1.93
CA ALA A 34 -43.56 -20.16 -3.23
C ALA A 34 -44.67 -20.15 -4.31
N LEU A 35 -44.20 -19.96 -5.56
CA LEU A 35 -44.83 -20.42 -6.82
C LEU A 35 -43.80 -21.26 -7.61
N PRO A 36 -44.20 -22.35 -8.31
CA PRO A 36 -43.26 -23.26 -8.96
C PRO A 36 -42.96 -22.84 -10.40
N THR A 37 -41.69 -22.89 -10.81
CA THR A 37 -41.29 -22.85 -12.21
C THR A 37 -40.48 -24.10 -12.56
N SER A 38 -41.03 -24.89 -13.49
CA SER A 38 -40.40 -26.07 -14.06
C SER A 38 -39.25 -25.65 -14.99
N SER A 39 -38.05 -26.21 -14.81
CA SER A 39 -37.00 -26.17 -15.82
C SER A 39 -36.47 -27.58 -16.07
N TYR A 40 -36.51 -27.98 -17.34
CA TYR A 40 -35.95 -29.23 -17.85
C TYR A 40 -34.42 -29.18 -17.77
N SER A 41 -33.82 -30.22 -17.18
CA SER A 41 -32.37 -30.41 -17.09
C SER A 41 -31.91 -31.44 -18.12
N LEU A 42 -30.93 -31.07 -18.95
CA LEU A 42 -30.15 -32.00 -19.77
C LEU A 42 -28.91 -32.48 -18.99
N PRO A 43 -28.44 -33.72 -19.19
CA PRO A 43 -27.37 -34.30 -18.38
C PRO A 43 -25.99 -33.72 -18.72
N PRO A 44 -25.05 -33.67 -17.76
CA PRO A 44 -23.71 -33.13 -18.01
C PRO A 44 -22.86 -34.11 -18.83
N LYS A 45 -22.11 -33.58 -19.81
CA LYS A 45 -21.07 -34.32 -20.53
C LYS A 45 -19.83 -34.53 -19.64
N PRO A 46 -19.08 -35.63 -19.82
CA PRO A 46 -17.92 -35.95 -19.00
C PRO A 46 -16.71 -35.04 -19.29
N LEU A 47 -15.95 -34.73 -18.23
CA LEU A 47 -14.70 -33.93 -18.28
C LEU A 47 -13.57 -34.67 -19.03
N PRO A 48 -12.72 -33.95 -19.80
CA PRO A 48 -11.48 -34.51 -20.33
C PRO A 48 -10.33 -34.45 -19.32
N SER A 49 -9.46 -35.46 -19.38
CA SER A 49 -8.26 -35.65 -18.55
C SER A 49 -7.16 -34.59 -18.78
N LEU A 50 -6.53 -34.13 -17.70
CA LEU A 50 -5.31 -33.29 -17.71
C LEU A 50 -4.14 -34.02 -18.37
N ASN A 51 -4.01 -33.91 -19.69
CA ASN A 51 -2.74 -34.08 -20.43
C ASN A 51 -2.76 -33.46 -21.84
N SER A 52 -3.80 -32.69 -22.16
CA SER A 52 -3.87 -31.88 -23.39
C SER A 52 -3.87 -30.41 -23.00
N ALA A 53 -3.08 -29.58 -23.71
CA ALA A 53 -3.13 -28.13 -23.60
C ALA A 53 -4.60 -27.65 -23.52
N ALA A 54 -4.92 -26.77 -22.56
CA ALA A 54 -6.24 -26.16 -22.51
C ALA A 54 -6.42 -25.32 -23.78
N ILE A 55 -7.17 -25.83 -24.75
CA ILE A 55 -7.45 -25.15 -26.02
C ILE A 55 -8.60 -24.19 -25.75
N PHE A 56 -8.32 -22.89 -25.76
CA PHE A 56 -9.31 -21.82 -25.75
C PHE A 56 -9.00 -20.87 -26.90
N ASN A 57 -9.95 -20.68 -27.82
CA ASN A 57 -9.85 -19.82 -29.02
C ASN A 57 -8.50 -19.93 -29.76
N ASP A 58 -8.08 -21.15 -30.11
CA ASP A 58 -6.80 -21.43 -30.81
C ASP A 58 -5.51 -21.01 -30.08
N VAL A 59 -5.59 -20.47 -28.86
CA VAL A 59 -4.42 -20.06 -28.07
C VAL A 59 -3.98 -21.21 -27.17
N LYS A 60 -2.99 -22.00 -27.62
CA LYS A 60 -2.28 -22.92 -26.73
C LYS A 60 -1.58 -22.13 -25.61
N LEU A 61 -2.10 -22.21 -24.39
CA LEU A 61 -1.46 -21.67 -23.20
C LEU A 61 -0.53 -22.71 -22.59
N ASP A 62 0.66 -22.27 -22.20
CA ASP A 62 1.58 -23.08 -21.40
C ASP A 62 0.93 -23.29 -20.02
N PRO A 63 0.76 -24.55 -19.56
CA PRO A 63 0.14 -24.86 -18.26
C PRO A 63 0.77 -24.10 -17.08
N ARG A 64 2.05 -23.72 -17.19
CA ARG A 64 2.73 -22.94 -16.14
C ARG A 64 2.08 -21.59 -15.85
N PHE A 65 1.38 -20.98 -16.82
CA PHE A 65 0.70 -19.70 -16.60
C PHE A 65 -0.56 -19.84 -15.74
N LEU A 66 -1.07 -21.06 -15.57
CA LEU A 66 -2.27 -21.34 -14.79
C LEU A 66 -1.95 -21.84 -13.38
N SER A 67 -0.68 -21.98 -12.99
CA SER A 67 -0.31 -22.58 -11.70
C SER A 67 -0.85 -21.80 -10.50
N CYS A 68 -0.90 -20.47 -10.58
CA CYS A 68 -1.50 -19.59 -9.57
C CYS A 68 -3.02 -19.41 -9.74
N SER A 69 -3.65 -20.11 -10.70
CA SER A 69 -5.09 -20.02 -10.98
C SER A 69 -5.89 -21.17 -10.40
N MET A 70 -5.30 -22.14 -9.69
CA MET A 70 -6.01 -23.31 -9.14
C MET A 70 -6.79 -24.16 -10.18
N PRO A 71 -6.15 -24.63 -11.27
CA PRO A 71 -6.84 -25.24 -12.42
C PRO A 71 -7.40 -26.64 -12.15
N HIS A 72 -7.20 -27.19 -10.95
CA HIS A 72 -7.53 -28.59 -10.62
C HIS A 72 -9.02 -28.80 -10.29
N LYS A 73 -9.80 -27.74 -10.08
CA LYS A 73 -11.23 -27.81 -9.81
C LYS A 73 -11.95 -26.57 -10.35
N PRO A 74 -13.12 -26.68 -10.98
CA PRO A 74 -13.94 -25.52 -11.32
C PRO A 74 -14.41 -24.80 -10.04
N LEU A 75 -14.37 -23.47 -10.06
CA LEU A 75 -14.67 -22.59 -8.93
C LEU A 75 -15.56 -21.44 -9.42
N LYS A 76 -16.33 -20.84 -8.52
CA LYS A 76 -17.00 -19.56 -8.72
C LYS A 76 -16.13 -18.44 -8.17
N VAL A 77 -15.69 -17.53 -9.03
CA VAL A 77 -14.69 -16.51 -8.66
C VAL A 77 -15.22 -15.10 -8.95
N ALA A 78 -15.25 -14.27 -7.90
CA ALA A 78 -15.51 -12.84 -8.03
C ALA A 78 -14.21 -12.11 -8.38
N VAL A 79 -14.10 -11.54 -9.57
CA VAL A 79 -12.86 -10.95 -10.08
C VAL A 79 -12.92 -9.43 -9.99
N LEU A 80 -12.07 -8.83 -9.16
CA LEU A 80 -11.89 -7.38 -9.12
C LEU A 80 -11.17 -6.90 -10.39
N LEU A 81 -11.91 -6.22 -11.26
CA LEU A 81 -11.45 -5.75 -12.56
C LEU A 81 -11.39 -4.21 -12.57
N SER A 82 -10.18 -3.64 -12.65
CA SER A 82 -9.98 -2.18 -12.59
C SER A 82 -9.94 -1.48 -13.95
N GLY A 83 -10.03 -2.23 -15.05
CA GLY A 83 -9.76 -1.71 -16.40
C GLY A 83 -8.26 -1.64 -16.76
N GLY A 84 -7.37 -2.01 -15.83
CA GLY A 84 -5.94 -2.19 -16.08
C GLY A 84 -5.59 -3.55 -16.68
N VAL A 85 -4.42 -3.63 -17.32
CA VAL A 85 -3.96 -4.86 -18.01
C VAL A 85 -3.82 -6.03 -17.05
N ASP A 86 -3.30 -5.79 -15.85
CA ASP A 86 -3.04 -6.83 -14.85
C ASP A 86 -4.32 -7.56 -14.46
N SER A 87 -5.38 -6.83 -14.09
CA SER A 87 -6.66 -7.43 -13.76
C SER A 87 -7.34 -8.12 -14.95
N SER A 88 -7.15 -7.62 -16.17
CA SER A 88 -7.69 -8.24 -17.38
C SER A 88 -7.02 -9.57 -17.70
N VAL A 89 -5.69 -9.64 -17.58
CA VAL A 89 -4.95 -10.91 -17.74
C VAL A 89 -5.32 -11.88 -16.64
N ALA A 90 -5.48 -11.42 -15.39
CA ALA A 90 -5.92 -12.27 -14.29
C ALA A 90 -7.30 -12.90 -14.57
N LEU A 91 -8.28 -12.12 -15.08
CA LEU A 91 -9.58 -12.63 -15.50
C LEU A 91 -9.45 -13.68 -16.61
N ARG A 92 -8.63 -13.41 -17.64
CA ARG A 92 -8.40 -14.37 -18.75
C ARG A 92 -7.79 -15.68 -18.28
N LEU A 93 -6.83 -15.62 -17.35
CA LEU A 93 -6.20 -16.82 -16.80
C LEU A 93 -7.19 -17.66 -16.00
N LEU A 94 -8.03 -17.03 -15.17
CA LEU A 94 -9.07 -17.73 -14.41
C LEU A 94 -10.12 -18.38 -15.32
N HIS A 95 -10.55 -17.66 -16.35
CA HIS A 95 -11.47 -18.21 -17.35
C HIS A 95 -10.83 -19.39 -18.09
N ALA A 96 -9.57 -19.27 -18.51
CA ALA A 96 -8.82 -20.36 -19.18
C ALA A 96 -8.57 -21.57 -18.27
N ALA A 97 -8.49 -21.37 -16.95
CA ALA A 97 -8.41 -22.43 -15.95
C ALA A 97 -9.76 -23.16 -15.72
N GLY A 98 -10.84 -22.71 -16.36
CA GLY A 98 -12.16 -23.34 -16.31
C GLY A 98 -13.05 -22.87 -15.15
N HIS A 99 -12.79 -21.69 -14.59
CA HIS A 99 -13.61 -21.12 -13.51
C HIS A 99 -14.78 -20.31 -14.04
N SER A 100 -15.91 -20.35 -13.32
CA SER A 100 -17.05 -19.47 -13.52
C SER A 100 -16.75 -18.11 -12.90
N CYS A 101 -16.46 -17.11 -13.74
CA CYS A 101 -16.06 -15.78 -13.27
C CYS A 101 -17.22 -14.79 -13.35
N THR A 102 -17.31 -13.89 -12.37
CA THR A 102 -18.07 -12.64 -12.45
C THR A 102 -17.11 -11.49 -12.17
N ALA A 103 -17.02 -10.52 -13.07
CA ALA A 103 -16.18 -9.35 -12.88
C ALA A 103 -16.90 -8.27 -12.07
N PHE A 104 -16.16 -7.60 -11.21
CA PHE A 104 -16.64 -6.49 -10.39
C PHE A 104 -15.73 -5.28 -10.55
N TYR A 105 -16.31 -4.14 -10.92
CA TYR A 105 -15.64 -2.84 -10.94
C TYR A 105 -16.03 -2.05 -9.69
N LEU A 106 -15.04 -1.63 -8.89
CA LEU A 106 -15.28 -0.84 -7.67
C LEU A 106 -15.24 0.65 -8.01
N LYS A 107 -16.40 1.32 -7.90
CA LYS A 107 -16.49 2.77 -8.07
C LYS A 107 -16.23 3.45 -6.71
N ILE A 108 -15.04 4.02 -6.55
CA ILE A 108 -14.54 4.68 -5.32
C ILE A 108 -14.15 6.16 -5.54
N TRP A 109 -14.65 6.77 -6.61
CA TRP A 109 -14.25 8.11 -7.04
C TRP A 109 -15.14 9.18 -6.41
N PHE A 110 -14.52 10.32 -6.04
CA PHE A 110 -15.19 11.51 -5.52
C PHE A 110 -15.48 12.47 -6.66
N GLN A 111 -16.72 12.45 -7.15
CA GLN A 111 -17.14 13.22 -8.31
C GLN A 111 -17.25 14.72 -7.98
N GLU A 112 -17.76 15.06 -6.80
CA GLU A 112 -18.14 16.42 -6.42
C GLU A 112 -16.95 17.32 -5.99
N ASP A 113 -15.88 16.74 -5.43
CA ASP A 113 -14.73 17.51 -4.92
C ASP A 113 -13.79 18.05 -6.03
N PHE A 114 -13.94 17.56 -7.26
CA PHE A 114 -12.97 17.79 -8.33
C PHE A 114 -13.57 18.18 -9.68
N GLU A 115 -14.85 18.55 -9.74
CA GLU A 115 -15.51 19.00 -10.98
C GLU A 115 -14.72 20.09 -11.73
N ASN A 116 -13.97 20.93 -10.99
CA ASN A 116 -13.13 21.99 -11.57
C ASN A 116 -11.77 21.51 -12.14
N TYR A 117 -11.40 20.23 -11.99
CA TYR A 117 -10.11 19.68 -12.45
C TYR A 117 -10.24 18.62 -13.56
N TRP A 118 -11.41 18.01 -13.71
CA TRP A 118 -11.65 16.97 -14.69
C TRP A 118 -12.43 17.54 -15.87
N ALA A 119 -11.80 17.58 -17.06
CA ALA A 119 -12.54 17.72 -18.31
C ALA A 119 -13.30 16.43 -18.66
N GLU A 120 -12.82 15.28 -18.17
CA GLU A 120 -13.38 13.93 -18.35
C GLU A 120 -13.15 13.11 -17.08
N CYS A 121 -14.15 12.32 -16.66
CA CYS A 121 -14.09 11.48 -15.47
C CYS A 121 -13.18 10.25 -15.70
N PRO A 122 -12.05 10.07 -14.98
CA PRO A 122 -11.09 8.99 -15.26
C PRO A 122 -11.67 7.58 -15.16
N TRP A 123 -12.69 7.42 -14.31
CA TRP A 123 -13.32 6.13 -14.04
C TRP A 123 -14.16 5.63 -15.21
N GLU A 124 -14.62 6.52 -16.10
CA GLU A 124 -15.41 6.14 -17.27
C GLU A 124 -14.56 5.39 -18.29
N ASP A 125 -13.33 5.86 -18.51
CA ASP A 125 -12.34 5.16 -19.34
C ASP A 125 -11.97 3.80 -18.74
N ASP A 126 -11.72 3.73 -17.42
CA ASP A 126 -11.47 2.48 -16.71
C ASP A 126 -12.61 1.48 -16.89
N LEU A 127 -13.85 1.93 -16.69
CA LEU A 127 -15.04 1.10 -16.82
C LEU A 127 -15.27 0.67 -18.28
N LYS A 128 -14.98 1.53 -19.25
CA LYS A 128 -15.05 1.21 -20.67
C LYS A 128 -14.11 0.06 -21.03
N TYR A 129 -12.86 0.10 -20.55
CA TYR A 129 -11.92 -1.01 -20.75
C TYR A 129 -12.36 -2.27 -20.00
N ALA A 130 -12.84 -2.14 -18.77
CA ALA A 130 -13.35 -3.28 -18.00
C ALA A 130 -14.50 -3.98 -18.75
N ARG A 131 -15.46 -3.21 -19.29
CA ARG A 131 -16.57 -3.72 -20.08
C ARG A 131 -16.10 -4.38 -21.37
N ALA A 132 -15.24 -3.72 -22.15
CA ALA A 132 -14.71 -4.29 -23.39
C ALA A 132 -13.96 -5.62 -23.17
N VAL A 133 -13.20 -5.74 -22.06
CA VAL A 133 -12.54 -6.98 -21.69
C VAL A 133 -13.59 -8.05 -21.36
N CYS A 134 -14.57 -7.73 -20.52
CA CYS A 134 -15.64 -8.65 -20.13
C CYS A 134 -16.44 -9.16 -21.33
N ASP A 135 -16.80 -8.28 -22.25
CA ASP A 135 -17.51 -8.62 -23.50
C ASP A 135 -16.69 -9.61 -24.35
N GLN A 136 -15.36 -9.43 -24.42
CA GLN A 136 -14.45 -10.34 -25.13
C GLN A 136 -14.32 -11.73 -24.46
N VAL A 137 -14.51 -11.83 -23.13
CA VAL A 137 -14.46 -13.10 -22.39
C VAL A 137 -15.86 -13.71 -22.19
N GLU A 138 -16.93 -13.00 -22.55
CA GLU A 138 -18.32 -13.36 -22.22
C GLU A 138 -18.54 -13.53 -20.70
N VAL A 139 -17.95 -12.64 -19.90
CA VAL A 139 -18.06 -12.62 -18.43
C VAL A 139 -18.98 -11.48 -17.98
N PRO A 140 -19.92 -11.69 -17.05
CA PRO A 140 -20.74 -10.61 -16.51
C PRO A 140 -19.90 -9.59 -15.74
N LEU A 141 -20.23 -8.30 -15.90
CA LEU A 141 -19.58 -7.19 -15.20
C LEU A 141 -20.58 -6.43 -14.34
N GLU A 142 -20.32 -6.41 -13.03
CA GLU A 142 -21.08 -5.67 -12.04
C GLU A 142 -20.31 -4.43 -11.56
N VAL A 143 -21.02 -3.34 -11.27
CA VAL A 143 -20.43 -2.11 -10.71
C VAL A 143 -20.85 -2.00 -9.25
N VAL A 144 -19.88 -1.96 -8.34
CA VAL A 144 -20.13 -1.81 -6.91
C VAL A 144 -19.69 -0.41 -6.47
N HIS A 145 -20.64 0.36 -5.96
CA HIS A 145 -20.39 1.70 -5.44
C HIS A 145 -19.87 1.60 -4.01
N LEU A 146 -18.64 2.07 -3.77
CA LEU A 146 -17.98 2.03 -2.46
C LEU A 146 -17.36 3.38 -2.09
N THR A 147 -17.89 4.49 -2.64
CA THR A 147 -17.35 5.83 -2.42
C THR A 147 -17.41 6.24 -0.94
N ASP A 148 -18.53 5.96 -0.25
CA ASP A 148 -18.71 6.31 1.15
C ASP A 148 -17.80 5.47 2.06
N GLU A 149 -17.70 4.17 1.80
CA GLU A 149 -16.79 3.28 2.51
C GLU A 149 -15.34 3.69 2.30
N TYR A 150 -14.97 4.10 1.08
CA TYR A 150 -13.63 4.61 0.79
C TYR A 150 -13.33 5.90 1.56
N TRP A 151 -14.29 6.82 1.60
CA TRP A 151 -14.14 8.06 2.36
C TRP A 151 -13.96 7.80 3.85
N ASN A 152 -14.87 7.02 4.42
CA ASN A 152 -14.93 6.77 5.86
C ASN A 152 -13.75 5.93 6.33
N ASN A 153 -13.38 4.90 5.57
CA ASN A 153 -12.41 3.91 6.02
C ASN A 153 -10.98 4.20 5.54
N VAL A 154 -10.77 5.01 4.50
CA VAL A 154 -9.43 5.27 3.94
C VAL A 154 -9.08 6.75 4.01
N VAL A 155 -9.85 7.60 3.32
CA VAL A 155 -9.53 9.03 3.17
C VAL A 155 -9.53 9.76 4.51
N SER A 156 -10.62 9.62 5.28
CA SER A 156 -10.76 10.29 6.58
C SER A 156 -9.63 9.91 7.54
N TYR A 157 -9.28 8.62 7.58
CA TYR A 157 -8.16 8.13 8.38
C TYR A 157 -6.84 8.76 7.93
N ILE A 158 -6.58 8.77 6.62
CA ILE A 158 -5.34 9.33 6.06
C ILE A 158 -5.19 10.80 6.44
N ILE A 159 -6.27 11.58 6.27
CA ILE A 159 -6.29 13.00 6.60
C ILE A 159 -5.92 13.21 8.08
N GLU A 160 -6.48 12.40 8.99
CA GLU A 160 -6.20 12.52 10.40
C GLU A 160 -4.76 12.13 10.76
N GLU A 161 -4.23 11.07 10.16
CA GLU A 161 -2.82 10.69 10.32
C GLU A 161 -1.88 11.82 9.86
N TYR A 162 -2.19 12.49 8.75
CA TYR A 162 -1.44 13.67 8.30
C TYR A 162 -1.53 14.83 9.28
N ARG A 163 -2.69 15.09 9.89
CA ARG A 163 -2.82 16.11 10.95
C ARG A 163 -1.95 15.80 12.15
N CYS A 164 -1.79 14.52 12.48
CA CYS A 164 -0.85 14.09 13.52
C CYS A 164 0.61 14.05 13.06
N GLY A 165 0.93 14.41 11.82
CA GLY A 165 2.29 14.41 11.31
C GLY A 165 2.83 13.01 10.98
N ARG A 166 1.97 12.01 10.83
CA ARG A 166 2.33 10.68 10.33
C ARG A 166 2.16 10.61 8.81
N THR A 167 2.74 9.59 8.20
CA THR A 167 2.66 9.34 6.75
C THR A 167 2.01 7.96 6.53
N PRO A 168 0.67 7.88 6.45
CA PRO A 168 -0.04 6.62 6.26
C PRO A 168 0.15 6.03 4.85
N ASN A 169 -0.10 4.73 4.69
CA ASN A 169 -0.06 4.06 3.39
C ASN A 169 -1.49 3.78 2.83
N PRO A 170 -2.00 4.58 1.87
CA PRO A 170 -3.35 4.42 1.32
C PRO A 170 -3.61 3.06 0.68
N ASP A 171 -2.61 2.46 0.06
CA ASP A 171 -2.80 1.24 -0.73
C ASP A 171 -2.97 0.01 0.17
N VAL A 172 -2.20 -0.07 1.27
CA VAL A 172 -2.42 -1.08 2.32
C VAL A 172 -3.84 -0.98 2.87
N LEU A 173 -4.30 0.25 3.16
CA LEU A 173 -5.63 0.50 3.69
C LEU A 173 -6.75 0.16 2.69
N CYS A 174 -6.57 0.53 1.42
CA CYS A 174 -7.51 0.20 0.34
C CYS A 174 -7.67 -1.32 0.20
N ASN A 175 -6.57 -2.07 0.24
CA ASN A 175 -6.63 -3.54 0.18
C ASN A 175 -7.36 -4.11 1.39
N THR A 176 -6.99 -3.73 2.61
CA THR A 176 -7.56 -4.33 3.83
C THR A 176 -8.97 -3.84 4.18
N ARG A 177 -9.37 -2.64 3.78
CA ARG A 177 -10.67 -2.03 4.17
C ARG A 177 -11.68 -1.97 3.03
N ILE A 178 -11.23 -1.93 1.78
CA ILE A 178 -12.11 -1.74 0.62
C ILE A 178 -12.14 -2.99 -0.26
N LYS A 179 -11.05 -3.33 -0.96
CA LYS A 179 -11.03 -4.46 -1.90
C LYS A 179 -11.36 -5.79 -1.24
N PHE A 180 -10.79 -6.04 -0.06
CA PHE A 180 -10.99 -7.27 0.68
C PHE A 180 -11.71 -7.04 2.01
N GLY A 181 -12.22 -5.83 2.24
CA GLY A 181 -13.10 -5.46 3.35
C GLY A 181 -14.51 -5.21 2.83
N ALA A 182 -14.87 -3.94 2.63
CA ALA A 182 -16.20 -3.52 2.20
C ALA A 182 -16.75 -4.28 0.98
N PHE A 183 -15.93 -4.54 -0.05
CA PHE A 183 -16.37 -5.36 -1.19
C PHE A 183 -16.66 -6.81 -0.79
N MET A 184 -15.79 -7.42 0.02
CA MET A 184 -15.97 -8.79 0.52
C MET A 184 -17.24 -8.92 1.36
N ASP A 185 -17.58 -7.87 2.12
CA ASP A 185 -18.82 -7.77 2.88
C ASP A 185 -20.03 -7.59 1.94
N ALA A 186 -19.93 -6.75 0.91
CA ALA A 186 -21.00 -6.52 -0.06
C ALA A 186 -21.40 -7.79 -0.83
N ILE A 187 -20.45 -8.70 -1.08
CA ILE A 187 -20.71 -9.97 -1.78
C ILE A 187 -20.85 -11.17 -0.83
N ASN A 188 -20.91 -10.97 0.49
CA ASN A 188 -20.87 -12.06 1.47
C ASN A 188 -22.03 -13.08 1.32
N ASN A 189 -23.19 -12.63 0.83
CA ASN A 189 -24.39 -13.43 0.61
C ASN A 189 -24.40 -14.10 -0.77
N LEU A 190 -23.39 -13.84 -1.61
CA LEU A 190 -23.26 -14.43 -2.93
C LEU A 190 -22.34 -15.67 -2.86
N ASP A 191 -22.69 -16.67 -3.65
CA ASP A 191 -22.01 -17.98 -3.66
C ASP A 191 -20.73 -17.93 -4.52
N TYR A 192 -19.67 -17.29 -3.99
CA TYR A 192 -18.33 -17.27 -4.58
C TYR A 192 -17.33 -17.98 -3.66
N ASP A 193 -16.54 -18.90 -4.25
CA ASP A 193 -15.48 -19.62 -3.55
C ASP A 193 -14.31 -18.67 -3.18
N TYR A 194 -13.91 -17.82 -4.13
CA TYR A 194 -12.79 -16.89 -3.97
C TYR A 194 -13.03 -15.54 -4.63
N ILE A 195 -12.31 -14.54 -4.13
CA ILE A 195 -12.14 -13.22 -4.74
C ILE A 195 -10.78 -13.17 -5.40
N ALA A 196 -10.75 -12.80 -6.67
CA ALA A 196 -9.52 -12.61 -7.43
C ALA A 196 -9.22 -11.15 -7.70
N SER A 197 -7.94 -10.84 -7.89
CA SER A 197 -7.50 -9.55 -8.41
C SER A 197 -6.17 -9.68 -9.14
N GLY A 198 -5.79 -8.66 -9.91
CA GLY A 198 -4.51 -8.60 -10.62
C GLY A 198 -3.31 -8.23 -9.74
N HIS A 199 -3.28 -8.63 -8.46
CA HIS A 199 -2.10 -8.39 -7.63
C HIS A 199 -0.97 -9.37 -7.95
N TYR A 200 0.27 -8.87 -7.91
CA TYR A 200 1.49 -9.67 -7.99
C TYR A 200 1.84 -10.18 -6.60
N ALA A 201 1.17 -11.25 -6.19
CA ALA A 201 1.46 -12.01 -4.98
C ALA A 201 0.92 -13.43 -5.19
N ASN A 202 1.32 -14.39 -4.35
CA ASN A 202 0.76 -15.74 -4.39
C ASN A 202 0.04 -16.05 -3.08
N VAL A 203 -1.10 -16.75 -3.15
CA VAL A 203 -1.80 -17.26 -1.97
C VAL A 203 -1.81 -18.77 -2.06
N VAL A 204 -1.15 -19.41 -1.10
CA VAL A 204 -1.13 -20.86 -0.99
C VAL A 204 -2.16 -21.28 0.05
N HIS A 205 -3.21 -21.94 -0.42
CA HIS A 205 -4.22 -22.55 0.45
C HIS A 205 -3.75 -23.92 0.94
N PRO A 206 -4.05 -24.30 2.19
CA PRO A 206 -3.79 -25.65 2.65
C PRO A 206 -4.63 -26.67 1.86
N SER A 207 -4.09 -27.87 1.73
CA SER A 207 -4.79 -28.99 1.08
C SER A 207 -6.07 -29.38 1.85
N ALA A 208 -6.96 -30.12 1.19
CA ALA A 208 -8.29 -30.45 1.73
C ALA A 208 -8.26 -31.27 3.03
N ASP A 209 -7.15 -31.99 3.29
CA ASP A 209 -6.83 -32.74 4.50
C ASP A 209 -6.25 -31.84 5.63
N GLN A 210 -5.90 -30.59 5.32
CA GLN A 210 -5.25 -29.64 6.24
C GLN A 210 -6.06 -28.34 6.42
N ARG A 211 -7.40 -28.38 6.32
CA ARG A 211 -8.27 -27.17 6.39
C ARG A 211 -8.09 -26.30 7.65
N ASN A 212 -7.58 -26.89 8.73
CA ASN A 212 -7.29 -26.17 9.98
C ASN A 212 -6.04 -25.29 9.88
N LYS A 213 -5.17 -25.50 8.88
CA LYS A 213 -4.01 -24.66 8.65
C LYS A 213 -4.41 -23.30 8.06
N ALA A 214 -3.52 -22.34 8.25
CA ALA A 214 -3.62 -21.03 7.67
C ALA A 214 -3.28 -21.07 6.16
N SER A 215 -4.01 -20.31 5.33
CA SER A 215 -3.50 -19.87 4.03
C SER A 215 -2.25 -19.01 4.24
N ILE A 216 -1.35 -19.06 3.26
CA ILE A 216 -0.05 -18.42 3.30
C ILE A 216 0.02 -17.38 2.18
N LEU A 217 0.53 -16.18 2.49
CA LEU A 217 0.82 -15.15 1.50
C LEU A 217 2.31 -15.25 1.13
N GLU A 218 2.60 -15.44 -0.15
CA GLU A 218 3.96 -15.57 -0.67
C GLU A 218 4.29 -14.46 -1.66
N LEU A 219 5.58 -14.15 -1.75
CA LEU A 219 6.15 -13.26 -2.76
C LEU A 219 5.73 -13.70 -4.17
N SER A 220 5.54 -12.74 -5.06
CA SER A 220 5.40 -13.07 -6.47
C SER A 220 6.74 -13.50 -7.07
N LYS A 221 6.67 -14.15 -8.24
CA LYS A 221 7.84 -14.42 -9.08
C LYS A 221 8.58 -13.14 -9.51
N ASP A 222 7.86 -12.02 -9.63
CA ASP A 222 8.42 -10.73 -10.00
C ASP A 222 8.72 -9.87 -8.76
N MET A 223 9.96 -9.95 -8.27
CA MET A 223 10.38 -9.22 -7.07
C MET A 223 10.29 -7.69 -7.18
N VAL A 224 10.30 -7.13 -8.39
CA VAL A 224 10.16 -5.69 -8.61
C VAL A 224 8.69 -5.29 -8.51
N LYS A 225 7.80 -6.13 -9.01
CA LYS A 225 6.35 -5.91 -8.94
C LYS A 225 5.66 -6.51 -7.73
N ASP A 226 6.37 -7.26 -6.89
CA ASP A 226 5.82 -7.90 -5.68
C ASP A 226 4.98 -6.93 -4.84
N GLN A 227 3.73 -7.31 -4.63
CA GLN A 227 2.72 -6.53 -3.92
C GLN A 227 2.34 -7.12 -2.56
N THR A 228 3.06 -8.15 -2.07
CA THR A 228 2.82 -8.70 -0.73
C THR A 228 2.92 -7.64 0.37
N TYR A 229 3.79 -6.63 0.22
CA TYR A 229 3.87 -5.50 1.16
C TYR A 229 2.51 -4.83 1.37
N PHE A 230 1.76 -4.56 0.29
CA PHE A 230 0.45 -3.93 0.33
C PHE A 230 -0.68 -4.85 0.82
N LEU A 231 -0.41 -6.15 0.87
CA LEU A 231 -1.34 -7.20 1.29
C LEU A 231 -1.00 -7.74 2.70
N SER A 232 0.14 -7.34 3.25
CA SER A 232 0.70 -7.85 4.51
C SER A 232 -0.19 -7.62 5.74
N HIS A 233 -1.10 -6.64 5.66
CA HIS A 233 -2.00 -6.26 6.74
C HIS A 233 -3.43 -6.84 6.60
N LEU A 234 -3.62 -7.81 5.71
CA LEU A 234 -4.88 -8.54 5.62
C LEU A 234 -5.13 -9.40 6.86
N SER A 235 -6.39 -9.69 7.16
CA SER A 235 -6.72 -10.72 8.15
C SER A 235 -6.67 -12.11 7.53
N GLN A 236 -6.54 -13.11 8.38
CA GLN A 236 -6.57 -14.49 7.91
C GLN A 236 -7.93 -14.90 7.33
N PHE A 237 -9.02 -14.28 7.83
CA PHE A 237 -10.34 -14.42 7.23
C PHE A 237 -10.36 -13.89 5.79
N GLN A 238 -9.74 -12.73 5.56
CA GLN A 238 -9.62 -12.15 4.23
C GLN A 238 -8.76 -13.03 3.33
N LEU A 239 -7.53 -13.35 3.75
CA LEU A 239 -6.55 -14.10 2.96
C LEU A 239 -7.07 -15.48 2.52
N LYS A 240 -7.85 -16.17 3.37
CA LYS A 240 -8.47 -17.46 3.05
C LYS A 240 -9.43 -17.42 1.86
N ARG A 241 -9.94 -16.25 1.48
CA ARG A 241 -10.88 -16.07 0.37
C ARG A 241 -10.24 -15.49 -0.88
N LEU A 242 -8.92 -15.35 -0.96
CA LEU A 242 -8.26 -14.67 -2.08
C LEU A 242 -7.50 -15.61 -3.00
N ILE A 243 -7.51 -15.30 -4.30
CA ILE A 243 -6.62 -15.91 -5.31
C ILE A 243 -5.97 -14.80 -6.15
N PHE A 244 -4.67 -14.95 -6.46
CA PHE A 244 -3.92 -13.98 -7.26
C PHE A 244 -3.27 -14.66 -8.47
N PRO A 245 -3.93 -14.66 -9.64
CA PRO A 245 -3.45 -15.38 -10.82
C PRO A 245 -2.08 -14.93 -11.34
N LEU A 246 -1.65 -13.70 -11.03
CA LEU A 246 -0.40 -13.14 -11.51
C LEU A 246 0.82 -13.49 -10.64
N GLY A 247 0.63 -14.13 -9.48
CA GLY A 247 1.72 -14.43 -8.55
C GLY A 247 2.87 -15.23 -9.16
N CYS A 248 2.58 -16.06 -10.15
CA CYS A 248 3.53 -16.96 -10.79
C CYS A 248 4.16 -16.38 -12.08
N LEU A 249 3.89 -15.11 -12.40
CA LEU A 249 4.25 -14.49 -13.69
C LEU A 249 5.14 -13.25 -13.47
N SER A 250 6.05 -13.01 -14.42
CA SER A 250 6.71 -11.70 -14.52
C SER A 250 5.80 -10.66 -15.18
N LYS A 251 6.08 -9.38 -14.97
CA LYS A 251 5.35 -8.30 -15.65
C LYS A 251 5.41 -8.43 -17.18
N ASP A 252 6.56 -8.84 -17.70
CA ASP A 252 6.75 -9.03 -19.14
C ASP A 252 5.91 -10.18 -19.67
N GLU A 253 5.82 -11.29 -18.93
CA GLU A 253 4.92 -12.40 -19.27
C GLU A 253 3.46 -11.95 -19.27
N VAL A 254 3.04 -11.13 -18.30
CA VAL A 254 1.69 -10.54 -18.27
C VAL A 254 1.43 -9.68 -19.51
N ARG A 255 2.39 -8.86 -19.94
CA ARG A 255 2.26 -8.03 -21.15
C ARG A 255 2.19 -8.88 -22.43
N GLN A 256 3.00 -9.92 -22.52
CA GLN A 256 2.95 -10.87 -23.64
C GLN A 256 1.60 -11.60 -23.70
N LEU A 257 1.07 -12.03 -22.56
CA LEU A 257 -0.26 -12.63 -22.48
C LEU A 257 -1.36 -11.66 -22.87
N ALA A 258 -1.27 -10.39 -22.44
CA ALA A 258 -2.23 -9.37 -22.85
C ALA A 258 -2.26 -9.18 -24.37
N ALA A 259 -1.11 -9.18 -25.03
CA ALA A 259 -1.01 -9.13 -26.48
C ALA A 259 -1.52 -10.43 -27.15
N LYS A 260 -1.17 -11.59 -26.58
CA LYS A 260 -1.60 -12.91 -27.09
C LYS A 260 -3.10 -13.13 -26.99
N PHE A 261 -3.73 -12.62 -25.94
CA PHE A 261 -5.18 -12.59 -25.76
C PHE A 261 -5.85 -11.48 -26.56
N ASP A 262 -5.08 -10.63 -27.24
CA ASP A 262 -5.57 -9.45 -27.96
C ASP A 262 -6.50 -8.58 -27.09
N LEU A 263 -6.08 -8.31 -25.85
CA LEU A 263 -6.91 -7.54 -24.93
C LEU A 263 -7.06 -6.09 -25.41
N PRO A 264 -8.26 -5.48 -25.32
CA PRO A 264 -8.50 -4.11 -25.77
C PRO A 264 -7.68 -3.08 -24.98
N ASN A 265 -7.21 -3.42 -23.78
CA ASN A 265 -6.37 -2.55 -22.95
C ASN A 265 -4.88 -2.92 -22.99
N LYS A 266 -4.42 -3.85 -23.85
CA LYS A 266 -3.04 -4.40 -23.85
C LYS A 266 -1.93 -3.34 -23.88
N ASP A 267 -2.15 -2.22 -24.58
CA ASP A 267 -1.17 -1.14 -24.76
C ASP A 267 -1.24 -0.08 -23.64
N ARG A 268 -2.19 -0.22 -22.71
CA ARG A 268 -2.40 0.74 -21.64
C ARG A 268 -1.24 0.72 -20.65
N LYS A 269 -0.72 1.89 -20.28
CA LYS A 269 0.33 2.02 -19.26
C LYS A 269 -0.19 1.61 -17.89
N ASP A 270 0.72 1.15 -17.03
CA ASP A 270 0.39 0.89 -15.63
C ASP A 270 -0.09 2.17 -14.95
N SER A 271 -1.14 2.07 -14.13
CA SER A 271 -1.58 3.18 -13.29
C SER A 271 -0.47 3.56 -12.32
N GLN A 272 -0.06 4.83 -12.34
CA GLN A 272 0.89 5.39 -11.39
C GLN A 272 0.14 6.33 -10.44
N GLY A 273 0.48 6.27 -9.15
CA GLY A 273 -0.15 7.07 -8.10
C GLY A 273 -1.26 6.33 -7.36
N ILE A 274 -1.95 7.06 -6.48
CA ILE A 274 -2.97 6.50 -5.59
C ILE A 274 -4.29 6.36 -6.36
N CYS A 275 -4.87 5.15 -6.32
CA CYS A 275 -5.94 4.69 -7.23
C CYS A 275 -7.11 5.68 -7.44
N PHE A 276 -7.57 6.38 -6.40
CA PHE A 276 -8.75 7.27 -6.48
C PHE A 276 -8.44 8.70 -6.91
N LEU A 277 -7.17 9.09 -6.97
CA LEU A 277 -6.78 10.47 -7.31
C LEU A 277 -6.59 10.66 -8.81
N GLY A 278 -6.46 9.58 -9.58
CA GLY A 278 -6.11 9.62 -10.99
C GLY A 278 -4.87 10.49 -11.23
N LYS A 279 -5.03 11.62 -11.94
CA LYS A 279 -3.95 12.57 -12.28
C LYS A 279 -3.67 13.63 -11.22
N ILE A 280 -4.46 13.72 -10.15
CA ILE A 280 -4.30 14.74 -9.10
C ILE A 280 -3.10 14.40 -8.22
N ARG A 281 -2.26 15.41 -7.95
CA ARG A 281 -1.14 15.26 -7.03
C ARG A 281 -1.66 15.10 -5.60
N PHE A 282 -1.10 14.15 -4.87
CA PHE A 282 -1.49 13.89 -3.48
C PHE A 282 -1.35 15.13 -2.58
N SER A 283 -0.34 15.97 -2.80
CA SER A 283 -0.18 17.23 -2.05
C SER A 283 -1.38 18.18 -2.21
N ASP A 284 -1.96 18.23 -3.41
CA ASP A 284 -3.07 19.12 -3.71
C ASP A 284 -4.36 18.56 -3.14
N PHE A 285 -4.49 17.23 -3.10
CA PHE A 285 -5.56 16.56 -2.37
C PHE A 285 -5.52 16.92 -0.88
N VAL A 286 -4.37 16.76 -0.21
CA VAL A 286 -4.22 17.09 1.22
C VAL A 286 -4.51 18.57 1.47
N ALA A 287 -3.97 19.48 0.66
CA ALA A 287 -4.16 20.91 0.81
C ALA A 287 -5.64 21.33 0.74
N ARG A 288 -6.48 20.66 -0.06
CA ARG A 288 -7.93 20.94 -0.10
C ARG A 288 -8.66 20.54 1.18
N HIS A 289 -8.22 19.47 1.82
CA HIS A 289 -8.93 18.89 2.97
C HIS A 289 -8.50 19.48 4.31
N ILE A 290 -7.21 19.78 4.47
CA ILE A 290 -6.65 20.29 5.73
C ILE A 290 -5.96 21.65 5.59
N GLY A 291 -5.97 22.23 4.41
CA GLY A 291 -5.38 23.53 4.15
C GLY A 291 -3.85 23.53 4.16
N GLU A 292 -3.31 24.72 4.33
CA GLU A 292 -1.89 24.98 4.56
C GLU A 292 -1.71 25.61 5.93
N MET A 293 -0.65 25.19 6.63
CA MET A 293 -0.27 25.75 7.93
C MET A 293 1.19 26.16 7.83
N GLU A 294 1.42 27.42 7.49
CA GLU A 294 2.78 27.92 7.30
C GLU A 294 3.62 27.75 8.57
N GLY A 295 4.78 27.10 8.43
CA GLY A 295 5.73 26.84 9.51
C GLY A 295 7.15 27.13 9.07
N ILE A 296 8.13 26.78 9.92
CA ILE A 296 9.55 27.06 9.65
C ILE A 296 10.35 25.78 9.47
N MET A 297 11.41 25.88 8.67
CA MET A 297 12.36 24.82 8.44
C MET A 297 13.70 25.19 9.09
N LEU A 298 14.22 24.29 9.91
CA LEU A 298 15.47 24.47 10.65
C LEU A 298 16.47 23.37 10.28
N GLU A 299 17.76 23.71 10.20
CA GLU A 299 18.81 22.69 10.18
C GLU A 299 18.94 22.07 11.58
N ALA A 300 18.86 20.74 11.65
CA ALA A 300 18.84 20.00 12.91
C ALA A 300 20.13 20.20 13.73
N GLU A 301 21.27 20.28 13.07
CA GLU A 301 22.59 20.37 13.71
C GLU A 301 22.92 21.79 14.20
N THR A 302 22.52 22.83 13.48
CA THR A 302 22.96 24.22 13.70
C THR A 302 21.86 25.11 14.28
N GLY A 303 20.59 24.71 14.14
CA GLY A 303 19.43 25.55 14.44
C GLY A 303 19.27 26.70 13.47
N ASP A 304 19.93 26.67 12.31
CA ASP A 304 19.84 27.73 11.32
C ASP A 304 18.46 27.74 10.68
N PHE A 305 17.88 28.93 10.60
CA PHE A 305 16.60 29.14 9.92
C PHE A 305 16.79 29.10 8.41
N LEU A 306 16.20 28.10 7.76
CA LEU A 306 16.40 27.81 6.34
C LEU A 306 15.27 28.35 5.46
N GLY A 307 14.13 28.70 6.05
CA GLY A 307 12.98 29.23 5.34
C GLY A 307 11.67 28.71 5.90
N LYS A 308 10.59 28.99 5.17
CA LYS A 308 9.25 28.60 5.55
C LYS A 308 8.75 27.41 4.72
N HIS A 309 7.79 26.69 5.27
CA HIS A 309 7.13 25.59 4.59
C HIS A 309 5.61 25.76 4.63
N ARG A 310 4.89 25.07 3.74
CA ARG A 310 3.42 25.17 3.61
C ARG A 310 2.63 24.36 4.65
N GLY A 311 3.30 23.47 5.37
CA GLY A 311 2.72 22.63 6.42
C GLY A 311 3.54 21.36 6.62
N PHE A 312 3.72 20.91 7.86
CA PHE A 312 4.54 19.73 8.15
C PHE A 312 3.98 18.46 7.48
N TRP A 313 2.66 18.40 7.22
CA TRP A 313 2.00 17.27 6.58
C TRP A 313 2.36 17.08 5.10
N PHE A 314 3.03 18.05 4.47
CA PHE A 314 3.59 17.88 3.12
C PHE A 314 5.00 17.25 3.11
N TYR A 315 5.50 16.87 4.29
CA TYR A 315 6.84 16.33 4.46
C TYR A 315 6.81 14.96 5.13
N THR A 316 7.61 14.03 4.62
CA THR A 316 7.82 12.70 5.19
C THR A 316 9.26 12.56 5.66
N ILE A 317 9.51 11.86 6.78
CA ILE A 317 10.88 11.59 7.25
C ILE A 317 11.65 10.86 6.14
N GLY A 318 12.89 11.31 5.85
CA GLY A 318 13.72 10.82 4.75
C GLY A 318 13.45 11.47 3.40
N GLN A 319 12.45 12.36 3.29
CA GLN A 319 12.18 13.06 2.04
C GLN A 319 13.33 14.00 1.64
N ARG A 320 13.83 13.81 0.41
CA ARG A 320 14.86 14.67 -0.21
C ARG A 320 14.28 15.71 -1.17
N GLN A 321 13.31 15.30 -1.97
CA GLN A 321 12.74 16.14 -3.04
C GLN A 321 11.71 17.11 -2.49
N GLY A 322 11.55 18.25 -3.17
CA GLY A 322 10.52 19.25 -2.83
C GLY A 322 10.86 20.18 -1.65
N LEU A 323 12.05 20.06 -1.04
CA LEU A 323 12.51 20.94 0.03
C LEU A 323 12.87 22.36 -0.46
N ARG A 324 13.30 22.49 -1.72
CA ARG A 324 13.67 23.77 -2.37
C ARG A 324 14.75 24.55 -1.60
N LEU A 325 15.67 23.84 -0.95
CA LEU A 325 16.81 24.42 -0.23
C LEU A 325 18.11 24.34 -1.06
N PRO A 326 18.94 25.40 -1.09
CA PRO A 326 20.25 25.38 -1.73
C PRO A 326 21.28 24.62 -0.88
N GLY A 327 22.42 24.23 -1.47
CA GLY A 327 23.55 23.63 -0.74
C GLY A 327 23.31 22.22 -0.21
N GLY A 328 22.41 21.47 -0.84
CA GLY A 328 22.05 20.09 -0.46
C GLY A 328 23.08 19.01 -0.82
N PRO A 329 22.70 17.71 -0.72
CA PRO A 329 21.34 17.22 -0.53
C PRO A 329 20.81 17.43 0.90
N TRP A 330 19.55 17.82 1.01
CA TRP A 330 18.83 17.95 2.28
C TRP A 330 17.83 16.81 2.43
N TYR A 331 17.61 16.38 3.68
CA TYR A 331 16.63 15.37 4.04
C TYR A 331 15.81 15.81 5.24
N VAL A 332 14.51 15.53 5.25
CA VAL A 332 13.66 15.69 6.44
C VAL A 332 14.06 14.67 7.47
N VAL A 333 14.36 15.12 8.69
CA VAL A 333 14.86 14.23 9.75
C VAL A 333 13.91 14.10 10.92
N GLN A 334 13.12 15.14 11.18
CA GLN A 334 12.13 15.16 12.26
C GLN A 334 11.06 16.21 11.95
N LYS A 335 9.85 15.99 12.48
CA LYS A 335 8.75 16.94 12.47
C LYS A 335 8.35 17.24 13.90
N ASP A 336 8.28 18.51 14.26
CA ASP A 336 7.66 18.97 15.50
C ASP A 336 6.28 19.52 15.16
N VAL A 337 5.29 18.64 15.32
CA VAL A 337 3.89 18.90 15.00
C VAL A 337 3.33 20.02 15.89
N LYS A 338 3.67 20.00 17.18
CA LYS A 338 3.17 20.97 18.17
C LYS A 338 3.62 22.39 17.83
N ASN A 339 4.87 22.55 17.41
CA ASN A 339 5.45 23.84 17.12
C ASN A 339 5.42 24.24 15.63
N ASN A 340 4.89 23.35 14.77
CA ASN A 340 4.85 23.48 13.32
C ASN A 340 6.25 23.75 12.72
N VAL A 341 7.20 22.87 13.04
CA VAL A 341 8.59 22.94 12.56
C VAL A 341 8.99 21.66 11.85
N VAL A 342 9.68 21.81 10.72
CA VAL A 342 10.33 20.71 10.01
C VAL A 342 11.83 20.82 10.17
N PHE A 343 12.46 19.80 10.76
CA PHE A 343 13.91 19.72 10.85
C PHE A 343 14.47 19.01 9.63
N VAL A 344 15.55 19.55 9.08
CA VAL A 344 16.26 18.97 7.95
C VAL A 344 17.76 18.86 8.22
N SER A 345 18.43 17.98 7.51
CA SER A 345 19.88 17.76 7.63
C SER A 345 20.51 17.43 6.28
N ARG A 346 21.78 17.84 6.11
CA ARG A 346 22.68 17.37 5.04
C ARG A 346 23.45 16.11 5.42
N ASN A 347 23.60 15.88 6.71
CA ASN A 347 24.35 14.77 7.30
C ASN A 347 23.39 13.63 7.66
N TYR A 348 22.45 13.31 6.76
CA TYR A 348 21.39 12.33 7.00
C TYR A 348 21.92 10.90 7.17
N PHE A 349 22.99 10.56 6.45
CA PHE A 349 23.60 9.23 6.40
C PHE A 349 24.79 9.06 7.36
N SER A 350 25.00 9.99 8.29
CA SER A 350 26.16 9.92 9.19
C SER A 350 26.00 8.77 10.20
N LEU A 351 27.13 8.15 10.59
CA LEU A 351 27.17 6.95 11.42
C LEU A 351 26.55 7.13 12.82
N ASP A 352 26.53 8.35 13.32
CA ASP A 352 25.91 8.76 14.58
C ASP A 352 24.37 8.88 14.49
N LYS A 353 23.78 8.67 13.30
CA LYS A 353 22.34 8.89 13.01
C LYS A 353 21.65 7.68 12.39
N ARG A 354 22.22 6.51 12.67
CA ARG A 354 21.73 5.20 12.23
C ARG A 354 20.37 4.89 12.83
N ARG A 355 19.43 4.47 12.01
CA ARG A 355 18.12 3.97 12.45
C ARG A 355 18.07 2.48 12.21
N ARG A 356 18.18 1.73 13.30
CA ARG A 356 18.09 0.28 13.30
C ARG A 356 17.00 -0.24 14.22
N VAL A 357 16.54 0.58 15.16
CA VAL A 357 15.52 0.17 16.12
C VAL A 357 14.26 0.96 15.86
N PHE A 358 13.11 0.29 15.85
CA PHE A 358 11.82 0.96 15.76
C PHE A 358 10.68 0.19 16.37
N ARG A 359 9.62 0.89 16.76
CA ARG A 359 8.43 0.29 17.36
C ARG A 359 7.34 0.12 16.31
N VAL A 360 6.66 -1.01 16.37
CA VAL A 360 5.56 -1.39 15.49
C VAL A 360 4.36 -1.76 16.34
N GLY A 361 3.26 -1.05 16.16
CA GLY A 361 1.97 -1.32 16.81
C GLY A 361 0.95 -1.88 15.83
N SER A 362 -0.28 -2.11 16.32
CA SER A 362 -1.37 -2.69 15.52
C SER A 362 -0.91 -3.95 14.76
N LEU A 363 -0.23 -4.85 15.47
CA LEU A 363 0.37 -6.04 14.87
C LEU A 363 -0.71 -6.98 14.32
N LYS A 364 -0.44 -7.57 13.16
CA LYS A 364 -1.31 -8.52 12.51
C LYS A 364 -0.51 -9.65 11.91
N TRP A 365 -0.70 -10.84 12.48
CA TRP A 365 -0.01 -12.07 12.08
C TRP A 365 -1.00 -12.99 11.37
N PHE A 366 -0.64 -13.52 10.20
CA PHE A 366 -1.50 -14.46 9.48
C PHE A 366 -1.67 -15.78 10.24
N GLY A 367 -0.66 -16.17 11.02
CA GLY A 367 -0.72 -17.29 11.97
C GLY A 367 -1.55 -17.03 13.22
N GLY A 368 -2.09 -15.82 13.40
CA GLY A 368 -2.89 -15.42 14.57
C GLY A 368 -2.09 -15.05 15.82
N SER A 369 -0.80 -15.40 15.87
CA SER A 369 0.13 -15.03 16.94
C SER A 369 1.52 -14.74 16.35
N PRO A 370 2.39 -14.00 17.06
CA PRO A 370 3.78 -13.84 16.67
C PRO A 370 4.43 -15.23 16.53
N PRO A 371 5.23 -15.48 15.49
CA PRO A 371 5.92 -16.76 15.34
C PRO A 371 6.86 -17.03 16.52
N ASN A 372 6.79 -18.25 17.09
CA ASN A 372 7.56 -18.68 18.26
C ASN A 372 9.07 -18.87 17.96
N HIS A 373 9.39 -19.20 16.71
CA HIS A 373 10.74 -19.31 16.21
C HIS A 373 10.77 -18.68 14.83
N VAL A 374 11.75 -17.82 14.58
CA VAL A 374 12.01 -17.30 13.23
C VAL A 374 13.48 -17.56 12.93
N GLY A 375 13.74 -18.33 11.86
CA GLY A 375 15.11 -18.71 11.51
C GLY A 375 15.87 -17.53 10.91
N GLN A 376 15.34 -16.99 9.81
CA GLN A 376 15.86 -15.79 9.13
C GLN A 376 14.70 -14.84 8.90
N LEU A 377 14.42 -13.99 9.89
CA LEU A 377 13.39 -12.98 9.77
C LEU A 377 13.90 -11.83 8.90
N GLN A 378 13.07 -11.41 7.96
CA GLN A 378 13.28 -10.23 7.16
C GLN A 378 12.09 -9.28 7.25
N CYS A 379 12.30 -8.01 6.98
CA CYS A 379 11.20 -7.05 6.87
C CYS A 379 11.37 -6.05 5.73
N LYS A 380 10.23 -5.54 5.27
CA LYS A 380 10.12 -4.35 4.43
C LYS A 380 9.46 -3.25 5.24
N VAL A 381 10.07 -2.08 5.26
CA VAL A 381 9.56 -0.86 5.92
C VAL A 381 8.98 0.15 4.93
N ARG A 382 9.05 -0.19 3.64
CA ARG A 382 8.47 0.49 2.48
C ARG A 382 8.43 -0.50 1.31
N HIS A 383 7.58 -0.25 0.32
CA HIS A 383 7.54 -1.08 -0.88
C HIS A 383 8.84 -0.94 -1.69
N GLY A 384 9.42 -2.08 -2.05
CA GLY A 384 10.57 -2.22 -2.93
C GLY A 384 11.03 -3.68 -2.99
N PRO A 385 12.06 -3.98 -3.81
CA PRO A 385 12.62 -5.32 -3.93
C PRO A 385 13.55 -5.69 -2.76
N GLY A 386 14.10 -4.70 -2.05
CA GLY A 386 15.02 -4.90 -0.94
C GLY A 386 14.33 -5.34 0.34
N PHE A 387 15.07 -6.10 1.16
CA PHE A 387 14.66 -6.56 2.48
C PHE A 387 15.75 -6.21 3.48
N TYR A 388 15.35 -5.96 4.71
CA TYR A 388 16.26 -5.91 5.84
C TYR A 388 16.18 -7.21 6.61
N ASN A 389 17.34 -7.81 6.94
CA ASN A 389 17.33 -8.81 8.00
C ASN A 389 17.01 -8.12 9.32
N CYS A 390 16.16 -8.75 10.14
CA CYS A 390 15.74 -8.15 11.38
C CYS A 390 15.47 -9.18 12.48
N SER A 391 15.34 -8.69 13.70
CA SER A 391 14.71 -9.40 14.82
C SER A 391 13.64 -8.50 15.43
N TYR A 392 12.77 -9.06 16.26
CA TYR A 392 11.89 -8.25 17.09
C TYR A 392 11.71 -8.84 18.48
N GLU A 393 11.37 -7.98 19.43
CA GLU A 393 10.93 -8.35 20.78
C GLU A 393 9.51 -7.84 20.98
N ILE A 394 8.62 -8.71 21.48
CA ILE A 394 7.25 -8.31 21.80
C ILE A 394 7.22 -7.69 23.20
N VAL A 395 6.80 -6.44 23.26
CA VAL A 395 6.46 -5.73 24.49
C VAL A 395 4.94 -5.84 24.65
N HIS A 396 4.52 -6.66 25.61
CA HIS A 396 3.11 -6.84 25.90
C HIS A 396 2.50 -5.57 26.48
N GLY A 397 1.34 -5.19 25.95
CA GLY A 397 0.60 -4.05 26.46
C GLY A 397 0.12 -4.31 27.89
N VAL A 398 0.31 -3.33 28.77
CA VAL A 398 -0.27 -3.34 30.13
C VAL A 398 -1.63 -2.63 30.08
N ASP A 399 -2.58 -3.05 30.92
CA ASP A 399 -3.89 -2.40 31.10
C ASP A 399 -4.75 -2.27 29.83
N GLY A 400 -4.71 -3.27 28.95
CA GLY A 400 -5.56 -3.34 27.76
C GLY A 400 -5.05 -2.55 26.55
N ASN A 401 -3.80 -2.09 26.59
CA ASN A 401 -3.08 -1.65 25.39
C ASN A 401 -2.72 -2.86 24.49
N ASP A 402 -2.66 -2.62 23.18
CA ASP A 402 -2.22 -3.63 22.21
C ASP A 402 -0.71 -3.93 22.37
N ASP A 403 -0.32 -5.14 22.02
CA ASP A 403 1.08 -5.54 21.94
C ASP A 403 1.86 -4.67 20.93
N VAL A 404 3.11 -4.36 21.28
CA VAL A 404 4.04 -3.61 20.44
C VAL A 404 5.27 -4.46 20.16
N ALA A 405 5.75 -4.48 18.93
CA ALA A 405 7.03 -5.10 18.59
C ALA A 405 8.13 -4.03 18.52
N VAL A 406 9.25 -4.26 19.19
CA VAL A 406 10.48 -3.49 19.00
C VAL A 406 11.34 -4.25 17.98
N VAL A 407 11.52 -3.68 16.80
CA VAL A 407 12.21 -4.30 15.66
C VAL A 407 13.63 -3.77 15.57
N HIS A 408 14.60 -4.67 15.38
CA HIS A 408 16.01 -4.38 15.19
C HIS A 408 16.44 -4.80 13.77
N LEU A 409 16.96 -3.86 12.98
CA LEU A 409 17.52 -4.10 11.65
C LEU A 409 19.01 -4.43 11.75
N SER A 410 19.48 -5.35 10.90
CA SER A 410 20.91 -5.68 10.79
C SER A 410 21.75 -4.53 10.19
N GLU A 411 21.11 -3.67 9.41
CA GLU A 411 21.73 -2.56 8.68
C GLU A 411 20.94 -1.26 8.85
N ASP A 412 21.51 -0.14 8.39
CA ASP A 412 20.94 1.19 8.57
C ASP A 412 19.82 1.48 7.57
N ASP A 413 18.64 1.86 8.06
CA ASP A 413 17.57 2.34 7.18
C ASP A 413 17.54 3.88 7.05
N GLN A 414 17.14 4.33 5.87
CA GLN A 414 17.15 5.73 5.43
C GLN A 414 15.81 6.46 5.62
N GLY A 415 15.05 6.10 6.66
CA GLY A 415 13.90 6.87 7.15
C GLY A 415 12.66 6.03 7.42
N LEU A 416 12.41 5.67 8.67
CA LEU A 416 11.20 4.96 9.08
C LEU A 416 10.16 6.02 9.44
N ALA A 417 9.15 6.15 8.59
CA ALA A 417 8.10 7.13 8.77
C ALA A 417 6.95 6.49 9.55
N ALA A 418 6.59 7.10 10.68
CA ALA A 418 5.41 6.71 11.43
C ALA A 418 4.16 6.71 10.55
N GLY A 419 3.28 5.72 10.72
CA GLY A 419 2.11 5.48 9.86
C GLY A 419 2.38 4.60 8.63
N GLN A 420 3.65 4.38 8.24
CA GLN A 420 4.00 3.32 7.29
C GLN A 420 3.92 1.95 7.95
N PHE A 421 4.03 0.89 7.15
CA PHE A 421 3.94 -0.49 7.63
C PHE A 421 5.32 -1.15 7.64
N ALA A 422 5.55 -1.99 8.64
CA ALA A 422 6.61 -2.97 8.63
C ALA A 422 6.01 -4.33 8.32
N ALA A 423 6.27 -4.85 7.12
CA ALA A 423 5.85 -6.17 6.68
C ALA A 423 6.97 -7.18 6.95
N PHE A 424 6.63 -8.29 7.59
CA PHE A 424 7.56 -9.32 8.04
C PHE A 424 7.52 -10.53 7.12
N TYR A 425 8.69 -11.14 6.91
CA TYR A 425 8.88 -12.25 5.98
C TYR A 425 9.79 -13.32 6.58
N GLU A 426 9.49 -14.58 6.26
CA GLU A 426 10.37 -15.72 6.46
C GLU A 426 10.56 -16.41 5.10
N GLY A 427 11.77 -16.32 4.54
CA GLY A 427 12.03 -16.75 3.16
C GLY A 427 11.10 -16.04 2.17
N GLN A 428 10.28 -16.81 1.45
CA GLN A 428 9.31 -16.26 0.48
C GLN A 428 7.93 -15.97 1.06
N THR A 429 7.71 -16.24 2.35
CA THR A 429 6.41 -16.11 2.99
C THR A 429 6.30 -14.79 3.74
N CYS A 430 5.27 -14.00 3.45
CA CYS A 430 4.85 -12.89 4.28
C CYS A 430 4.08 -13.43 5.49
N ILE A 431 4.56 -13.16 6.70
CA ILE A 431 3.97 -13.70 7.94
C ILE A 431 3.03 -12.70 8.64
N GLY A 432 3.08 -11.42 8.24
CA GLY A 432 2.22 -10.39 8.77
C GLY A 432 2.82 -8.98 8.65
N SER A 433 2.21 -8.02 9.33
CA SER A 433 2.74 -6.66 9.43
C SER A 433 2.20 -5.91 10.65
N GLY A 434 2.76 -4.74 10.91
CA GLY A 434 2.14 -3.73 11.77
C GLY A 434 2.50 -2.31 11.32
N VAL A 435 1.98 -1.33 12.04
CA VAL A 435 2.17 0.10 11.75
C VAL A 435 3.36 0.64 12.54
N ILE A 436 4.30 1.27 11.84
CA ILE A 436 5.46 1.94 12.44
C ILE A 436 4.97 3.12 13.29
N LEU A 437 5.40 3.17 14.55
CA LEU A 437 5.03 4.19 15.52
C LEU A 437 5.99 5.40 15.48
N GLU A 438 5.63 6.48 16.16
CA GLU A 438 6.39 7.75 16.18
C GLU A 438 7.72 7.67 16.94
N SER A 439 7.81 6.82 17.96
CA SER A 439 9.03 6.59 18.75
C SER A 439 9.71 5.31 18.32
N TRP A 440 10.62 5.42 17.36
CA TRP A 440 11.44 4.29 16.95
C TRP A 440 12.65 4.00 17.85
N ASP A 441 13.27 5.05 18.39
CA ASP A 441 14.33 5.01 19.39
C ASP A 441 14.04 6.05 20.47
N ASP A 442 14.58 5.87 21.68
CA ASP A 442 14.38 6.82 22.78
C ASP A 442 15.13 8.15 22.54
N GLN A 443 16.00 8.22 21.53
CA GLN A 443 16.89 9.35 21.27
C GLN A 443 16.46 10.22 20.08
N GLY A 444 15.70 9.69 19.11
CA GLY A 444 15.35 10.40 17.89
C GLY A 444 16.56 10.77 17.03
N PHE A 445 16.31 11.53 15.97
CA PHE A 445 17.42 12.19 15.27
C PHE A 445 17.99 13.29 16.17
N PRO A 446 19.31 13.40 16.35
CA PRO A 446 19.88 14.42 17.21
C PRO A 446 19.60 15.83 16.64
N VAL A 447 18.81 16.60 17.37
CA VAL A 447 18.50 18.01 17.10
C VAL A 447 19.16 18.86 18.18
N CYS A 448 19.92 19.88 17.79
CA CYS A 448 20.67 20.69 18.75
C CYS A 448 19.72 21.55 19.62
N ALA A 449 20.17 21.89 20.83
CA ALA A 449 19.36 22.65 21.79
C ALA A 449 18.85 23.98 21.20
N LYS A 450 19.72 24.69 20.46
CA LYS A 450 19.34 25.95 19.77
C LYS A 450 18.18 25.74 18.80
N ALA A 451 18.17 24.67 18.01
CA ALA A 451 17.08 24.39 17.08
C ALA A 451 15.77 24.09 17.82
N LEU A 452 15.83 23.35 18.93
CA LEU A 452 14.67 23.07 19.79
C LEU A 452 14.13 24.32 20.49
N GLU A 453 15.01 25.20 20.96
CA GLU A 453 14.63 26.49 21.55
C GLU A 453 13.93 27.38 20.52
N ILE A 454 14.49 27.50 19.31
CA ILE A 454 13.87 28.24 18.22
C ILE A 454 12.51 27.65 17.85
N ALA A 455 12.39 26.32 17.81
CA ALA A 455 11.11 25.67 17.52
C ALA A 455 10.04 26.06 18.54
N ARG A 456 10.39 26.17 19.82
CA ARG A 456 9.48 26.54 20.91
C ARG A 456 9.15 28.04 21.00
N MET A 457 9.80 28.89 20.21
CA MET A 457 9.46 30.32 20.18
C MET A 457 8.00 30.53 19.77
N GLU A 458 7.27 31.32 20.55
CA GLU A 458 5.89 31.73 20.22
C GLU A 458 5.86 32.64 18.99
N ASP A 459 6.79 33.60 18.93
CA ASP A 459 6.89 34.56 17.84
C ASP A 459 8.11 34.28 16.95
N LYS A 460 7.88 33.44 15.93
CA LYS A 460 8.87 33.06 14.92
C LYS A 460 9.11 34.14 13.85
N SER A 461 8.34 35.24 13.85
CA SER A 461 8.54 36.32 12.87
C SER A 461 9.87 37.05 13.06
N LYS A 462 10.46 36.93 14.24
CA LYS A 462 11.72 37.57 14.65
C LYS A 462 12.99 36.87 14.16
N LEU A 463 12.87 35.70 13.52
CA LEU A 463 14.03 34.92 13.04
C LEU A 463 14.80 35.59 11.89
N GLY A 464 14.33 36.71 11.37
CA GLY A 464 15.01 37.47 10.33
C GLY A 464 14.98 36.77 8.97
N LYS A 465 16.04 36.94 8.18
CA LYS A 465 16.14 36.32 6.85
C LYS A 465 16.71 34.90 6.97
N PRO A 466 16.27 33.96 6.11
CA PRO A 466 16.86 32.64 6.03
C PRO A 466 18.37 32.71 5.79
N VAL A 467 19.11 31.81 6.45
CA VAL A 467 20.55 31.69 6.29
C VAL A 467 20.86 31.31 4.84
N LYS A 468 21.72 32.10 4.18
CA LYS A 468 22.18 31.79 2.83
C LYS A 468 23.25 30.71 2.88
N ILE A 469 22.88 29.51 2.46
CA ILE A 469 23.82 28.39 2.36
C ILE A 469 24.61 28.56 1.05
N MET A 470 25.90 28.87 1.18
CA MET A 470 26.78 28.96 0.02
C MET A 470 27.12 27.54 -0.45
N THR A 471 26.76 27.20 -1.70
CA THR A 471 27.33 26.06 -2.40
C THR A 471 28.81 26.35 -2.60
N LYS A 472 29.70 25.61 -1.93
CA LYS A 472 31.12 25.64 -2.30
C LYS A 472 31.22 25.20 -3.76
N PRO A 473 31.92 25.95 -4.65
CA PRO A 473 32.23 25.44 -5.97
C PRO A 473 33.01 24.13 -5.79
N GLU A 474 32.68 23.12 -6.59
CA GLU A 474 33.39 21.84 -6.63
C GLU A 474 34.89 22.12 -6.75
N THR A 475 35.63 21.89 -5.66
CA THR A 475 37.08 21.90 -5.70
C THR A 475 37.50 20.74 -6.58
N LEU A 476 38.16 21.06 -7.70
CA LEU A 476 38.83 20.16 -8.64
C LEU A 476 39.85 19.26 -7.93
N LEU A 477 39.39 18.23 -7.22
CA LEU A 477 40.23 17.24 -6.53
C LEU A 477 39.84 15.79 -6.86
N GLU A 478 39.02 15.58 -7.89
CA GLU A 478 38.72 14.25 -8.45
C GLU A 478 39.25 14.03 -9.87
N LYS A 479 40.16 14.89 -10.36
CA LYS A 479 40.81 14.73 -11.69
C LYS A 479 42.19 14.06 -11.66
N SER A 480 42.64 13.47 -10.55
CA SER A 480 43.96 12.81 -10.49
C SER A 480 43.94 11.32 -10.13
N ILE A 481 42.80 10.62 -10.19
CA ILE A 481 42.74 9.16 -9.91
C ILE A 481 42.17 8.37 -11.11
N HIS A 482 42.10 8.94 -12.31
CA HIS A 482 41.57 8.24 -13.49
C HIS A 482 42.43 8.30 -14.74
N ASN A 483 43.75 8.47 -14.59
CA ASN A 483 44.64 8.58 -15.74
C ASN A 483 45.86 7.65 -15.73
N ASP A 484 45.80 6.52 -15.02
CA ASP A 484 46.74 5.41 -15.20
C ASP A 484 45.98 4.08 -15.12
N ASN A 485 45.55 3.59 -16.28
CA ASN A 485 45.57 2.18 -16.69
C ASN A 485 44.79 2.04 -18.00
N THR A 486 45.40 2.55 -19.08
CA THR A 486 45.12 2.09 -20.44
C THR A 486 46.09 0.96 -20.78
N GLU A 487 45.61 0.00 -21.55
CA GLU A 487 46.35 -1.01 -22.31
C GLU A 487 46.80 -2.28 -21.57
N LEU A 488 45.96 -3.32 -21.71
CA LEU A 488 46.43 -4.58 -22.29
C LEU A 488 45.27 -5.24 -23.07
N THR A 489 45.46 -5.28 -24.37
CA THR A 489 44.68 -5.94 -25.41
C THR A 489 44.78 -7.47 -25.30
N LEU A 490 43.72 -8.19 -25.71
CA LEU A 490 43.71 -9.13 -26.86
C LEU A 490 42.55 -10.16 -26.81
N SER A 491 41.70 -10.07 -27.83
CA SER A 491 41.07 -11.15 -28.62
C SER A 491 40.71 -12.50 -27.97
N SER A 492 39.43 -12.83 -27.90
CA SER A 492 38.68 -13.69 -28.87
C SER A 492 37.21 -13.82 -28.46
#